data_AF-A0A1A8ME40-F1
#
_entry.id   AF-A0A1A8ME40-F1
#
_cell.length_a   1.000
_cell.length_b   1.000
_cell.length_c   1.000
_cell.angle_alpha   90.00
_cell.angle_beta   90.00
_cell.angle_gamma   90.00
#
_symmetry.space_group_name_H-M   'P 1'
#
loop_
_entity.id
_entity.type
_entity.pdbx_description
1 polymer ?
#
loop_
_entity_poly.entity_id
_entity_poly.type
_entity_poly.pdbx_seq_one_letter_code
_entity_poly.pdbx_strand_id
1 'polypeptide(L)'
;MVYLLNPIENLRGYINNRPPLVIFMISVSAVAIAFLTIGYFFKIKEIKSPALTEDWNTFLLRYNELDFCVSENETIKHGLNESTTPESTVVTSGQARSSTQPPLLLEDSGPINISVSITLTLDPQRPFGGYSRNITHLYATVLGQQVGLSGREAHEEINITFTLPVSWNSDDCVLHGHCEQVVFSTCMTITATSNIFPVTVQPPHCVPETYTNATSWFKLFTMVRDSETKYSQDYNPFWCYKGAIGKVYHTLNPKLTVIVPDDDRSLINLHLMHTSYFLFVMVITMFCYAVIKGRPGKVRQTNPDFCPEKVQQTPAVLYDINSKANKLRTKTLHNTLNPVWNETLTYYGITDEDMVRKTLRISVCDEDKFRHNEFIGETRIPLKKLKPNQVKNFNNCLEKQLPVNKTEDKSLEERGRIMISLKYNTQKSCLIVGIIRCAHLAAMDANGFSDPYVKTYLKPDENK
;
A
#
# COMPACT_ATOMS: atom_id res chain seq x y z
N MET A 1 39.45 -37.05 7.08
CA MET A 1 38.16 -37.42 7.70
C MET A 1 37.08 -36.63 6.97
N VAL A 2 36.37 -37.28 6.04
CA VAL A 2 35.33 -36.65 5.22
C VAL A 2 34.12 -36.47 6.13
N TYR A 3 33.75 -35.22 6.45
CA TYR A 3 32.49 -34.95 7.14
C TYR A 3 31.36 -35.33 6.19
N LEU A 4 30.66 -36.43 6.45
CA LEU A 4 29.37 -36.73 5.84
C LEU A 4 28.40 -35.62 6.30
N LEU A 5 28.25 -34.57 5.51
CA LEU A 5 27.18 -33.60 5.68
C LEU A 5 25.88 -34.36 5.45
N ASN A 6 25.08 -34.50 6.50
CA ASN A 6 23.74 -35.07 6.39
C ASN A 6 22.75 -33.87 6.34
N PRO A 7 22.48 -33.30 5.15
CA PRO A 7 21.84 -31.99 5.01
C PRO A 7 20.44 -31.94 5.65
N ILE A 8 19.72 -33.06 5.60
CA ILE A 8 18.36 -33.18 6.16
C ILE A 8 18.40 -33.12 7.69
N GLU A 9 19.35 -33.82 8.33
CA GLU A 9 19.47 -33.81 9.79
C GLU A 9 19.97 -32.46 10.32
N ASN A 10 20.90 -31.82 9.60
CA ASN A 10 21.40 -30.49 9.92
C ASN A 10 20.29 -29.43 9.82
N LEU A 11 19.49 -29.49 8.76
CA LEU A 11 18.33 -28.61 8.57
C LEU A 11 17.28 -28.83 9.68
N ARG A 12 16.98 -30.08 10.01
CA ARG A 12 16.04 -30.43 11.10
C ARG A 12 16.54 -29.91 12.45
N GLY A 13 17.84 -30.05 12.73
CA GLY A 13 18.48 -29.50 13.92
C GLY A 13 18.43 -27.97 13.96
N TYR A 14 18.63 -27.31 12.82
CA TYR A 14 18.51 -25.86 12.72
C TYR A 14 17.07 -25.37 12.98
N ILE A 15 16.08 -26.06 12.42
CA ILE A 15 14.66 -25.72 12.56
C ILE A 15 14.23 -25.79 14.03
N ASN A 16 14.58 -26.88 14.72
CA ASN A 16 14.18 -27.09 16.11
C ASN A 16 14.89 -26.14 17.08
N ASN A 17 16.15 -25.78 16.79
CA ASN A 17 16.94 -24.95 17.68
C ASN A 17 16.74 -23.44 17.48
N ARG A 18 16.23 -23.01 16.31
CA ARG A 18 16.09 -21.58 15.97
C ARG A 18 14.73 -21.23 15.35
N PRO A 19 13.61 -21.47 16.06
CA PRO A 19 12.26 -21.21 15.52
C PRO A 19 12.04 -19.78 14.97
N PRO A 20 12.55 -18.69 15.59
CA PRO A 20 12.35 -17.34 15.04
C PRO A 20 12.97 -17.12 13.67
N LEU A 21 14.14 -17.73 13.39
CA LEU A 21 14.80 -17.59 12.10
C LEU A 21 14.08 -18.39 11.01
N VAL A 22 13.47 -19.52 11.37
CA VAL A 22 12.65 -20.30 10.43
C VAL A 22 11.41 -19.50 10.02
N ILE A 23 10.73 -18.88 10.98
CA ILE A 23 9.57 -18.03 10.71
C ILE A 23 9.97 -16.86 9.81
N PHE A 24 11.09 -16.19 10.11
CA PHE A 24 11.64 -15.13 9.26
C PHE A 24 11.89 -15.60 7.83
N MET A 25 12.50 -16.78 7.66
CA MET A 25 12.76 -17.38 6.34
C MET A 25 11.50 -17.65 5.54
N ILE A 26 10.46 -18.18 6.20
CA ILE A 26 9.15 -18.43 5.57
C ILE A 26 8.51 -17.11 5.16
N SER A 27 8.51 -16.10 6.03
CA SER A 27 7.93 -14.79 5.75
C SER A 27 8.63 -14.09 4.58
N VAL A 28 9.97 -14.08 4.55
CA VAL A 28 10.75 -13.51 3.44
C VAL A 28 10.44 -14.24 2.13
N SER A 29 10.33 -15.57 2.17
CA SER A 29 9.99 -16.37 0.99
C SER A 29 8.58 -16.03 0.46
N ALA A 30 7.61 -15.85 1.36
CA ALA A 30 6.25 -15.45 0.99
C ALA A 30 6.22 -14.07 0.33
N VAL A 31 6.97 -13.09 0.87
CA VAL A 31 7.09 -11.75 0.28
C VAL A 31 7.78 -11.79 -1.09
N ALA A 32 8.85 -12.59 -1.24
CA ALA A 32 9.54 -12.75 -2.51
C ALA A 32 8.62 -13.32 -3.61
N ILE A 33 7.81 -14.33 -3.27
CA ILE A 33 6.81 -14.90 -4.18
C ILE A 33 5.73 -13.86 -4.51
N ALA A 34 5.22 -13.13 -3.52
CA ALA A 34 4.21 -12.09 -3.75
C ALA A 34 4.70 -10.99 -4.69
N PHE A 35 5.95 -10.51 -4.54
CA PHE A 35 6.51 -9.51 -5.44
C PHE A 35 6.72 -10.06 -6.85
N LEU A 36 7.10 -11.33 -6.98
CA LEU A 36 7.26 -11.98 -8.28
C LEU A 36 5.90 -12.17 -8.99
N THR A 37 4.85 -12.58 -8.26
CA THR A 37 3.50 -12.71 -8.83
C THR A 37 2.92 -11.36 -9.21
N ILE A 38 3.12 -10.33 -8.40
CA ILE A 38 2.74 -8.96 -8.73
C ILE A 38 3.51 -8.48 -9.97
N GLY A 39 4.84 -8.63 -10.03
CA GLY A 39 5.65 -8.26 -11.21
C GLY A 39 5.18 -8.97 -12.49
N TYR A 40 4.87 -10.26 -12.40
CA TYR A 40 4.31 -11.03 -13.52
C TYR A 40 2.92 -10.51 -13.95
N PHE A 41 2.06 -10.15 -12.98
CA PHE A 41 0.76 -9.55 -13.25
C PHE A 41 0.89 -8.20 -13.97
N PHE A 42 1.78 -7.32 -13.49
CA PHE A 42 2.09 -6.04 -14.15
C PHE A 42 2.67 -6.25 -15.56
N LYS A 43 3.39 -7.34 -15.82
CA LYS A 43 3.93 -7.66 -17.15
C LYS A 43 2.85 -8.10 -18.15
N ILE A 44 1.77 -8.73 -17.70
CA ILE A 44 0.73 -9.31 -18.58
C ILE A 44 -0.49 -8.42 -18.71
N LYS A 45 -0.91 -7.74 -17.64
CA LYS A 45 -2.08 -6.87 -17.68
C LYS A 45 -1.68 -5.41 -17.85
N GLU A 46 -2.33 -4.73 -18.78
CA GLU A 46 -2.36 -3.28 -18.83
C GLU A 46 -3.21 -2.79 -17.64
N ILE A 47 -2.59 -2.02 -16.75
CA ILE A 47 -3.24 -1.49 -15.55
C ILE A 47 -3.58 -0.03 -15.82
N LYS A 48 -4.86 0.32 -15.71
CA LYS A 48 -5.34 1.69 -15.80
C LYS A 48 -4.87 2.47 -14.56
N SER A 49 -4.36 3.68 -14.76
CA SER A 49 -3.90 4.54 -13.65
C SER A 49 -5.09 4.91 -12.76
N PRO A 50 -5.05 4.64 -11.43
CA PRO A 50 -6.10 5.03 -10.51
C PRO A 50 -6.12 6.54 -10.21
N ALA A 51 -5.10 7.29 -10.67
CA ALA A 51 -4.95 8.72 -10.41
C ALA A 51 -5.55 9.62 -11.51
N LEU A 52 -5.88 9.07 -12.68
CA LEU A 52 -6.58 9.82 -13.72
C LEU A 52 -8.05 9.42 -13.71
N THR A 53 -8.85 10.30 -13.11
CA THR A 53 -10.30 10.33 -13.23
C THR A 53 -10.66 10.46 -14.72
N GLU A 54 -11.12 9.35 -15.29
CA GLU A 54 -11.77 9.20 -16.60
C GLU A 54 -10.95 9.67 -17.82
N ASP A 55 -10.48 8.71 -18.62
CA ASP A 55 -9.94 9.00 -19.94
C ASP A 55 -11.07 9.31 -20.94
N TRP A 56 -10.74 9.99 -22.05
CA TRP A 56 -11.72 10.35 -23.10
C TRP A 56 -12.48 9.15 -23.65
N ASN A 57 -11.86 7.96 -23.68
CA ASN A 57 -12.57 6.74 -24.09
C ASN A 57 -13.66 6.35 -23.08
N THR A 58 -13.37 6.34 -21.79
CA THR A 58 -14.37 6.04 -20.76
C THR A 58 -15.48 7.08 -20.80
N PHE A 59 -15.14 8.36 -20.88
CA PHE A 59 -16.12 9.45 -20.99
C PHE A 59 -17.06 9.27 -22.19
N LEU A 60 -16.52 9.04 -23.39
CA LEU A 60 -17.32 8.87 -24.62
C LEU A 60 -18.14 7.57 -24.62
N LEU A 61 -17.63 6.49 -24.00
CA LEU A 61 -18.37 5.24 -23.88
C LEU A 61 -19.64 5.37 -23.04
N ARG A 62 -19.70 6.30 -22.07
CA ARG A 62 -20.92 6.52 -21.27
C ARG A 62 -22.10 6.99 -22.11
N TYR A 63 -21.85 7.68 -23.23
CA TYR A 63 -22.91 8.07 -24.16
C TYR A 63 -23.51 6.89 -24.94
N ASN A 64 -22.84 5.74 -25.00
CA ASN A 64 -23.38 4.52 -25.62
C ASN A 64 -24.56 3.94 -24.82
N GLU A 65 -24.63 4.24 -23.53
CA GLU A 65 -25.70 3.79 -22.62
C GLU A 65 -26.92 4.72 -22.67
N LEU A 66 -26.91 5.76 -23.52
CA LEU A 66 -28.00 6.71 -23.65
C LEU A 66 -28.81 6.46 -24.93
N ASP A 67 -30.12 6.48 -24.78
CA ASP A 67 -31.09 6.46 -25.87
C ASP A 67 -31.65 7.88 -26.09
N PHE A 68 -31.57 8.35 -27.33
CA PHE A 68 -32.06 9.64 -27.77
C PHE A 68 -33.42 9.45 -28.47
N CYS A 69 -34.44 10.21 -28.12
CA CYS A 69 -35.70 10.22 -28.85
C CYS A 69 -35.77 11.42 -29.78
N VAL A 70 -35.91 11.16 -31.07
CA VAL A 70 -36.06 12.16 -32.11
C VAL A 70 -37.54 12.29 -32.47
N SER A 71 -38.16 13.42 -32.13
CA SER A 71 -39.59 13.67 -32.37
C SER A 71 -39.88 15.08 -32.90
N GLU A 72 -40.95 15.25 -33.66
CA GLU A 72 -41.29 16.53 -34.33
C GLU A 72 -41.84 17.60 -33.37
N ASN A 73 -42.40 17.19 -32.22
CA ASN A 73 -43.11 18.07 -31.29
C ASN A 73 -42.26 19.22 -30.71
N GLU A 74 -40.94 19.18 -30.88
CA GLU A 74 -40.00 20.16 -30.29
C GLU A 74 -39.15 20.88 -31.35
N THR A 75 -39.61 20.99 -32.60
CA THR A 75 -38.81 21.60 -33.69
C THR A 75 -38.82 23.12 -33.69
N ILE A 76 -37.62 23.73 -33.80
CA ILE A 76 -37.46 25.16 -34.10
C ILE A 76 -37.07 25.30 -35.57
N LYS A 77 -37.92 25.95 -36.38
CA LYS A 77 -37.54 26.44 -37.72
C LYS A 77 -36.84 27.79 -37.53
N HIS A 78 -35.52 27.85 -37.69
CA HIS A 78 -34.85 29.14 -37.81
C HIS A 78 -35.25 29.79 -39.13
N GLY A 79 -36.09 30.83 -39.07
CA GLY A 79 -36.22 31.79 -40.16
C GLY A 79 -34.92 32.59 -40.27
N LEU A 80 -34.51 32.93 -41.49
CA LEU A 80 -33.37 33.82 -41.73
C LEU A 80 -33.51 35.07 -40.85
N ASN A 81 -32.63 35.25 -39.86
CA ASN A 81 -32.15 36.53 -39.30
C ASN A 81 -31.54 36.41 -37.88
N GLU A 82 -30.71 35.40 -37.60
CA GLU A 82 -29.77 35.47 -36.47
C GLU A 82 -28.36 35.15 -36.97
N SER A 83 -27.62 36.20 -37.29
CA SER A 83 -26.17 36.11 -37.48
C SER A 83 -25.52 36.06 -36.09
N THR A 84 -25.13 34.88 -35.64
CA THR A 84 -24.11 34.74 -34.60
C THR A 84 -22.91 34.05 -35.23
N THR A 85 -21.95 34.88 -35.62
CA THR A 85 -20.58 34.50 -35.98
C THR A 85 -19.95 33.70 -34.83
N PRO A 86 -19.40 32.50 -35.05
CA PRO A 86 -18.45 31.91 -34.12
C PRO A 86 -17.11 32.60 -34.35
N GLU A 87 -16.69 33.44 -33.40
CA GLU A 87 -15.32 33.97 -33.37
C GLU A 87 -14.33 32.80 -33.31
N SER A 88 -13.63 32.60 -34.42
CA SER A 88 -12.51 31.67 -34.54
C SER A 88 -11.26 32.41 -34.08
N THR A 89 -10.87 32.27 -32.82
CA THR A 89 -9.52 32.66 -32.38
C THR A 89 -8.55 31.52 -32.66
N VAL A 90 -7.97 31.59 -33.86
CA VAL A 90 -6.74 30.88 -34.22
C VAL A 90 -5.58 31.51 -33.45
N VAL A 91 -4.88 30.75 -32.61
CA VAL A 91 -3.50 31.08 -32.22
C VAL A 91 -2.60 29.87 -32.37
N THR A 92 -1.68 30.00 -33.31
CA THR A 92 -0.69 29.05 -33.77
C THR A 92 0.53 28.98 -32.84
N SER A 93 1.08 27.76 -32.70
CA SER A 93 2.42 27.35 -32.26
C SER A 93 3.55 28.41 -32.20
N GLY A 94 4.33 28.41 -31.10
CA GLY A 94 5.72 28.92 -31.11
C GLY A 94 6.45 29.03 -29.76
N GLN A 95 7.38 28.11 -29.51
CA GLN A 95 8.67 28.24 -28.78
C GLN A 95 8.76 28.40 -27.24
N ALA A 96 9.88 27.88 -26.75
CA ALA A 96 10.26 27.62 -25.36
C ALA A 96 10.84 28.83 -24.61
N ARG A 97 10.60 28.88 -23.28
CA ARG A 97 11.56 28.90 -22.15
C ARG A 97 11.19 29.90 -21.01
N SER A 98 10.99 29.33 -19.81
CA SER A 98 11.28 29.84 -18.45
C SER A 98 10.96 31.31 -18.05
N SER A 99 9.97 31.50 -17.18
CA SER A 99 10.17 32.13 -15.86
C SER A 99 8.93 32.02 -14.96
N THR A 100 9.17 31.78 -13.68
CA THR A 100 8.26 31.75 -12.52
C THR A 100 7.48 33.05 -12.25
N GLN A 101 6.17 32.96 -12.03
CA GLN A 101 5.36 33.87 -11.18
C GLN A 101 4.08 33.17 -10.66
N PRO A 102 3.52 33.58 -9.50
CA PRO A 102 2.56 32.80 -8.68
C PRO A 102 1.10 32.91 -9.18
N PRO A 103 0.18 32.03 -8.72
CA PRO A 103 -1.10 31.82 -9.38
C PRO A 103 -2.07 32.99 -9.15
N LEU A 104 -2.53 33.57 -10.25
CA LEU A 104 -3.71 34.43 -10.31
C LEU A 104 -4.97 33.54 -10.31
N LEU A 105 -5.98 34.00 -9.56
CA LEU A 105 -7.30 33.40 -9.41
C LEU A 105 -7.95 33.18 -10.79
N LEU A 106 -8.44 31.96 -11.00
CA LEU A 106 -9.10 31.48 -12.21
C LEU A 106 -10.30 32.38 -12.56
N GLU A 107 -10.23 33.06 -13.70
CA GLU A 107 -11.42 33.58 -14.38
C GLU A 107 -12.31 32.39 -14.76
N ASP A 108 -13.61 32.51 -14.48
CA ASP A 108 -14.64 31.54 -14.81
C ASP A 108 -14.76 31.44 -16.33
N SER A 109 -14.00 30.51 -16.93
CA SER A 109 -14.03 30.24 -18.35
C SER A 109 -15.42 29.72 -18.72
N GLY A 110 -16.11 30.46 -19.60
CA GLY A 110 -17.43 30.08 -20.12
C GLY A 110 -17.45 28.68 -20.77
N PRO A 111 -18.63 28.23 -21.26
CA PRO A 111 -18.80 26.87 -21.77
C PRO A 111 -17.82 26.57 -22.91
N ILE A 112 -17.17 25.40 -22.82
CA ILE A 112 -16.22 24.89 -23.81
C ILE A 112 -16.95 23.92 -24.74
N ASN A 113 -16.66 24.02 -26.04
CA ASN A 113 -17.22 23.17 -27.07
C ASN A 113 -16.15 22.19 -27.58
N ILE A 114 -16.40 20.89 -27.48
CA ILE A 114 -15.50 19.85 -27.97
C ILE A 114 -16.23 19.01 -29.01
N SER A 115 -15.68 18.92 -30.22
CA SER A 115 -16.27 18.16 -31.32
C SER A 115 -15.57 16.81 -31.50
N VAL A 116 -16.36 15.74 -31.62
CA VAL A 116 -15.86 14.37 -31.71
C VAL A 116 -16.60 13.60 -32.78
N SER A 117 -15.84 12.87 -33.60
CA SER A 117 -16.43 11.96 -34.58
C SER A 117 -17.03 10.75 -33.87
N ILE A 118 -18.33 10.51 -34.05
CA ILE A 118 -19.05 9.40 -33.42
C ILE A 118 -20.08 8.78 -34.36
N THR A 119 -20.36 7.49 -34.18
CA THR A 119 -21.38 6.81 -34.95
C THR A 119 -22.74 7.00 -34.28
N LEU A 120 -23.73 7.48 -35.03
CA LEU A 120 -25.12 7.64 -34.58
C LEU A 120 -26.01 6.74 -35.42
N THR A 121 -26.82 5.90 -34.78
CA THR A 121 -27.87 5.12 -35.46
C THR A 121 -29.24 5.71 -35.16
N LEU A 122 -30.10 5.88 -36.15
CA LEU A 122 -31.48 6.32 -35.98
C LEU A 122 -32.43 5.18 -36.39
N ASP A 123 -33.29 4.75 -35.48
CA ASP A 123 -34.27 3.66 -35.68
C ASP A 123 -35.71 4.19 -35.56
N PRO A 124 -36.41 4.46 -36.69
CA PRO A 124 -37.78 4.95 -36.69
C PRO A 124 -38.77 3.91 -36.13
N GLN A 125 -39.50 4.25 -35.06
CA GLN A 125 -40.46 3.35 -34.44
C GLN A 125 -41.82 3.38 -35.15
N ARG A 126 -42.52 2.24 -35.21
CA ARG A 126 -43.88 2.13 -35.80
C ARG A 126 -44.98 2.25 -34.74
N PRO A 127 -46.04 3.04 -34.97
CA PRO A 127 -46.24 3.95 -36.10
C PRO A 127 -45.33 5.19 -35.96
N PHE A 128 -44.65 5.60 -37.03
CA PHE A 128 -43.90 6.87 -37.04
C PHE A 128 -44.89 7.99 -37.34
N GLY A 129 -44.93 9.03 -36.50
CA GLY A 129 -45.97 10.05 -36.59
C GLY A 129 -45.47 11.44 -36.96
N GLY A 130 -44.17 11.60 -37.16
CA GLY A 130 -43.57 12.88 -37.54
C GLY A 130 -43.26 12.97 -39.03
N TYR A 131 -43.32 14.18 -39.59
CA TYR A 131 -42.78 14.52 -40.90
C TYR A 131 -41.38 15.12 -40.72
N SER A 132 -40.35 14.27 -40.70
CA SER A 132 -38.96 14.69 -40.57
C SER A 132 -38.30 14.76 -41.95
N ARG A 133 -38.27 15.96 -42.55
CA ARG A 133 -37.59 16.22 -43.83
C ARG A 133 -36.37 17.10 -43.64
N ASN A 134 -35.30 16.77 -44.33
CA ASN A 134 -34.05 17.53 -44.42
C ASN A 134 -33.39 17.80 -43.05
N ILE A 135 -33.38 16.83 -42.15
CA ILE A 135 -32.74 16.98 -40.83
C ILE A 135 -31.23 16.97 -40.99
N THR A 136 -30.57 18.03 -40.52
CA THR A 136 -29.10 18.16 -40.58
C THR A 136 -28.46 18.22 -39.20
N HIS A 137 -29.20 18.71 -38.19
CA HIS A 137 -28.71 18.84 -36.82
C HIS A 137 -29.71 18.28 -35.82
N LEU A 138 -29.20 17.48 -34.88
CA LEU A 138 -29.95 16.98 -33.72
C LEU A 138 -29.34 17.57 -32.47
N TYR A 139 -30.16 18.16 -31.62
CA TYR A 139 -29.75 18.77 -30.37
C TYR A 139 -30.35 18.02 -29.19
N ALA A 140 -29.54 17.80 -28.16
CA ALA A 140 -29.95 17.14 -26.94
C ALA A 140 -29.34 17.86 -25.73
N THR A 141 -30.03 17.82 -24.59
CA THR A 141 -29.47 18.25 -23.31
C THR A 141 -29.46 17.05 -22.37
N VAL A 142 -28.32 16.80 -21.72
CA VAL A 142 -28.08 15.66 -20.84
C VAL A 142 -27.55 16.15 -19.51
N LEU A 143 -28.01 15.57 -18.41
CA LEU A 143 -27.48 15.88 -17.08
C LEU A 143 -26.20 15.09 -16.81
N GLY A 144 -25.26 15.68 -16.07
CA GLY A 144 -24.01 15.02 -15.69
C GLY A 144 -24.20 13.64 -15.07
N GLN A 145 -25.22 13.45 -14.23
CA GLN A 145 -25.55 12.14 -13.64
C GLN A 145 -25.88 11.05 -14.67
N GLN A 146 -26.47 11.41 -15.82
CA GLN A 146 -26.84 10.47 -16.88
C GLN A 146 -25.60 10.00 -17.66
N VAL A 147 -24.54 10.82 -17.67
CA VAL A 147 -23.23 10.46 -18.21
C VAL A 147 -22.26 10.07 -17.09
N GLY A 148 -22.78 9.57 -15.97
CA GLY A 148 -21.99 8.95 -14.90
C GLY A 148 -21.12 9.89 -14.08
N LEU A 149 -21.32 11.21 -14.18
CA LEU A 149 -20.69 12.19 -13.29
C LEU A 149 -21.35 12.14 -11.91
N SER A 150 -20.55 12.38 -10.88
CA SER A 150 -21.00 12.36 -9.48
C SER A 150 -20.57 13.66 -8.79
N GLY A 151 -21.18 14.00 -7.65
CA GLY A 151 -20.84 15.24 -6.94
C GLY A 151 -21.59 16.46 -7.47
N ARG A 152 -20.89 17.60 -7.63
CA ARG A 152 -21.51 18.86 -8.05
C ARG A 152 -21.82 18.84 -9.55
N GLU A 153 -20.93 18.20 -10.30
CA GLU A 153 -20.93 17.99 -11.75
C GLU A 153 -22.13 17.12 -12.19
N ALA A 154 -22.70 16.31 -11.29
CA ALA A 154 -23.87 15.48 -11.56
C ALA A 154 -25.13 16.27 -11.97
N HIS A 155 -25.24 17.52 -11.50
CA HIS A 155 -26.39 18.38 -11.73
C HIS A 155 -26.17 19.39 -12.86
N GLU A 156 -25.00 19.36 -13.50
CA GLU A 156 -24.70 20.26 -14.62
C GLU A 156 -25.36 19.77 -15.92
N GLU A 157 -25.87 20.70 -16.71
CA GLU A 157 -26.44 20.44 -18.02
C GLU A 157 -25.33 20.43 -19.08
N ILE A 158 -25.32 19.37 -19.88
CA ILE A 158 -24.39 19.14 -20.97
C ILE A 158 -25.18 19.18 -22.28
N ASN A 159 -24.85 20.14 -23.13
CA ASN A 159 -25.53 20.31 -24.41
C ASN A 159 -24.78 19.55 -25.51
N ILE A 160 -25.51 18.76 -26.28
CA ILE A 160 -24.98 17.89 -27.32
C ILE A 160 -25.61 18.27 -28.64
N THR A 161 -24.79 18.49 -29.66
CA THR A 161 -25.27 18.71 -31.03
C THR A 161 -24.63 17.69 -31.96
N PHE A 162 -25.44 16.86 -32.61
CA PHE A 162 -25.00 15.98 -33.69
C PHE A 162 -25.19 16.68 -35.02
N THR A 163 -24.10 16.84 -35.77
CA THR A 163 -24.14 17.33 -37.15
C THR A 163 -24.07 16.15 -38.10
N LEU A 164 -25.14 15.93 -38.86
CA LEU A 164 -25.25 14.80 -39.78
C LEU A 164 -24.51 15.12 -41.09
N PRO A 165 -23.74 14.17 -41.65
CA PRO A 165 -23.03 14.37 -42.91
C PRO A 165 -23.99 14.41 -44.11
N VAL A 166 -25.15 13.75 -44.01
CA VAL A 166 -26.25 13.77 -45.01
C VAL A 166 -27.57 14.02 -44.31
N SER A 167 -28.47 14.77 -44.98
CA SER A 167 -29.76 15.09 -44.39
C SER A 167 -30.60 13.83 -44.19
N TRP A 168 -31.10 13.61 -42.99
CA TRP A 168 -31.99 12.50 -42.70
C TRP A 168 -33.44 12.83 -43.07
N ASN A 169 -34.09 11.88 -43.75
CA ASN A 169 -35.49 11.97 -44.18
C ASN A 169 -36.24 10.74 -43.68
N SER A 170 -37.37 10.95 -43.00
CA SER A 170 -38.24 9.86 -42.52
C SER A 170 -39.38 9.52 -43.48
N ASP A 171 -39.44 10.17 -44.65
CA ASP A 171 -40.55 10.08 -45.61
C ASP A 171 -40.80 8.64 -46.07
N ASP A 172 -39.76 7.84 -46.26
CA ASP A 172 -39.88 6.45 -46.73
C ASP A 172 -40.59 5.53 -45.70
N CYS A 173 -40.32 5.77 -44.41
CA CYS A 173 -40.99 5.07 -43.31
C CYS A 173 -42.47 5.48 -43.20
N VAL A 174 -42.80 6.76 -43.43
CA VAL A 174 -44.18 7.28 -43.36
C VAL A 174 -45.01 6.89 -44.58
N LEU A 175 -44.44 7.01 -45.79
CA LEU A 175 -45.16 6.84 -47.05
C LEU A 175 -45.21 5.38 -47.52
N HIS A 176 -44.10 4.65 -47.36
CA HIS A 176 -43.95 3.28 -47.88
C HIS A 176 -43.96 2.21 -46.79
N GLY A 177 -44.00 2.61 -45.51
CA GLY A 177 -43.95 1.68 -44.39
C GLY A 177 -42.60 0.97 -44.27
N HIS A 178 -41.55 1.51 -44.91
CA HIS A 178 -40.20 0.97 -44.92
C HIS A 178 -39.34 1.72 -43.87
N CYS A 179 -39.41 1.26 -42.62
CA CYS A 179 -38.66 1.84 -41.50
C CYS A 179 -37.43 0.99 -41.24
N GLU A 180 -36.32 1.32 -41.92
CA GLU A 180 -35.00 0.73 -41.65
C GLU A 180 -34.16 1.65 -40.77
N GLN A 181 -33.28 1.03 -39.98
CA GLN A 181 -32.28 1.73 -39.19
C GLN A 181 -31.25 2.40 -40.11
N VAL A 182 -30.98 3.67 -39.88
CA VAL A 182 -29.98 4.44 -40.62
C VAL A 182 -28.76 4.67 -39.72
N VAL A 183 -27.56 4.61 -40.29
CA VAL A 183 -26.29 4.80 -39.57
C VAL A 183 -25.54 5.98 -40.15
N PHE A 184 -25.13 6.91 -39.30
CA PHE A 184 -24.37 8.10 -39.67
C PHE A 184 -23.02 8.13 -38.93
N SER A 185 -21.96 8.52 -39.62
CA SER A 185 -20.73 8.99 -38.98
C SER A 185 -20.84 10.50 -38.81
N THR A 186 -21.14 10.95 -37.59
CA THR A 186 -21.55 12.33 -37.29
C THR A 186 -20.49 13.04 -36.47
N CYS A 187 -20.50 14.37 -36.55
CA CYS A 187 -19.71 15.20 -35.66
C CYS A 187 -20.57 15.59 -34.44
N MET A 188 -20.29 15.00 -33.29
CA MET A 188 -20.94 15.29 -32.00
C MET A 188 -20.19 16.40 -31.29
N THR A 189 -20.85 17.53 -31.07
CA THR A 189 -20.31 18.67 -30.32
C THR A 189 -20.88 18.68 -28.92
N ILE A 190 -20.02 18.54 -27.92
CA ILE A 190 -20.36 18.57 -26.49
C ILE A 190 -20.00 19.95 -25.96
N THR A 191 -20.99 20.65 -25.40
CA THR A 191 -20.88 21.99 -24.84
C THR A 191 -21.17 21.93 -23.35
N ALA A 192 -20.15 22.18 -22.52
CA ALA A 192 -20.21 22.06 -21.06
C ALA A 192 -19.15 22.94 -20.38
N THR A 193 -19.17 23.01 -19.05
CA THR A 193 -18.09 23.67 -18.28
C THR A 193 -16.77 22.91 -18.44
N SER A 194 -15.63 23.60 -18.26
CA SER A 194 -14.30 22.99 -18.37
C SER A 194 -14.09 21.79 -17.44
N ASN A 195 -14.77 21.78 -16.30
CA ASN A 195 -14.56 20.83 -15.21
C ASN A 195 -15.18 19.45 -15.50
N ILE A 196 -16.10 19.39 -16.48
CA ILE A 196 -16.75 18.15 -16.94
C ILE A 196 -15.82 17.33 -17.83
N PHE A 197 -14.91 17.98 -18.56
CA PHE A 197 -14.11 17.31 -19.57
C PHE A 197 -12.88 16.63 -18.98
N PRO A 198 -12.52 15.43 -19.46
CA PRO A 198 -11.25 14.81 -19.11
C PRO A 198 -10.05 15.72 -19.43
N VAL A 199 -9.14 15.87 -18.46
CA VAL A 199 -7.88 16.63 -18.61
C VAL A 199 -6.83 15.86 -19.45
N THR A 200 -7.22 14.73 -20.03
CA THR A 200 -6.38 13.86 -20.86
C THR A 200 -6.29 14.35 -22.31
N VAL A 201 -5.44 13.69 -23.11
CA VAL A 201 -5.26 14.02 -24.54
C VAL A 201 -6.63 14.04 -25.23
N GLN A 202 -7.01 15.22 -25.73
CA GLN A 202 -8.30 15.40 -26.39
C GLN A 202 -8.39 14.59 -27.69
N PRO A 203 -9.59 14.09 -28.03
CA PRO A 203 -9.86 13.47 -29.32
C PRO A 203 -9.60 14.43 -30.48
N PRO A 204 -9.29 13.92 -31.69
CA PRO A 204 -9.20 14.76 -32.87
C PRO A 204 -10.55 15.44 -33.12
N HIS A 205 -10.52 16.77 -33.16
CA HIS A 205 -11.70 17.58 -33.43
C HIS A 205 -12.23 17.31 -34.84
N CYS A 206 -13.51 16.95 -34.95
CA CYS A 206 -14.17 16.87 -36.25
C CYS A 206 -14.65 18.26 -36.67
N VAL A 207 -14.51 18.58 -37.96
CA VAL A 207 -15.11 19.76 -38.56
C VAL A 207 -16.32 19.29 -39.35
N PRO A 208 -17.54 19.72 -38.98
CA PRO A 208 -18.72 19.38 -39.76
C PRO A 208 -18.62 20.02 -41.15
N GLU A 209 -18.87 19.24 -42.20
CA GLU A 209 -18.96 19.78 -43.56
C GLU A 209 -20.10 20.80 -43.60
N THR A 210 -19.75 22.07 -43.83
CA THR A 210 -20.73 23.16 -43.81
C THR A 210 -21.65 23.00 -45.02
N TYR A 211 -22.93 22.72 -44.77
CA TYR A 211 -23.93 22.62 -45.82
C TYR A 211 -24.13 23.97 -46.52
N THR A 212 -23.54 24.14 -47.69
CA THR A 212 -23.64 25.39 -48.47
C THR A 212 -25.03 25.62 -49.07
N ASN A 213 -25.89 24.59 -49.13
CA ASN A 213 -27.18 24.62 -49.81
C ASN A 213 -28.40 24.42 -48.88
N ALA A 214 -28.24 24.52 -47.56
CA ALA A 214 -29.36 24.42 -46.64
C ALA A 214 -30.06 25.79 -46.51
N THR A 215 -31.07 26.04 -47.36
CA THR A 215 -31.90 27.25 -47.31
C THR A 215 -32.84 27.30 -46.08
N SER A 216 -32.92 26.21 -45.32
CA SER A 216 -33.63 26.13 -44.04
C SER A 216 -32.85 25.21 -43.09
N TRP A 217 -32.36 25.77 -41.98
CA TRP A 217 -31.71 24.98 -40.93
C TRP A 217 -32.81 24.36 -40.06
N PHE A 218 -32.87 23.04 -40.03
CA PHE A 218 -33.79 22.30 -39.16
C PHE A 218 -33.02 21.77 -37.97
N LYS A 219 -33.23 22.41 -36.81
CA LYS A 219 -32.73 21.93 -35.53
C LYS A 219 -33.85 21.12 -34.87
N LEU A 220 -33.67 19.81 -34.79
CA LEU A 220 -34.56 18.96 -34.00
C LEU A 220 -34.05 18.86 -32.58
N PHE A 221 -34.94 18.96 -31.61
CA PHE A 221 -34.65 18.65 -30.22
C PHE A 221 -34.92 17.17 -29.98
N THR A 222 -34.03 16.54 -29.22
CA THR A 222 -34.12 15.14 -28.84
C THR A 222 -34.09 15.03 -27.32
N MET A 223 -34.94 14.16 -26.79
CA MET A 223 -34.94 13.84 -25.36
C MET A 223 -34.01 12.68 -25.09
N VAL A 224 -33.28 12.70 -23.98
CA VAL A 224 -32.28 11.67 -23.65
C VAL A 224 -32.69 10.88 -22.41
N ARG A 225 -32.49 9.56 -22.48
CA ARG A 225 -32.79 8.63 -21.39
C ARG A 225 -31.69 7.57 -21.26
N ASP A 226 -31.47 7.10 -20.05
CA ASP A 226 -30.59 5.96 -19.77
C ASP A 226 -31.23 4.63 -20.24
N SER A 227 -30.49 3.85 -21.03
CA SER A 227 -30.94 2.59 -21.63
C SER A 227 -31.24 1.51 -20.60
N GLU A 228 -30.58 1.51 -19.42
CA GLU A 228 -30.79 0.51 -18.37
C GLU A 228 -32.11 0.70 -17.58
N THR A 229 -32.74 1.88 -17.71
CA THR A 229 -34.03 2.18 -17.04
C THR A 229 -35.22 1.40 -17.61
N LYS A 230 -34.99 0.45 -18.52
CA LYS A 230 -35.99 -0.46 -19.11
C LYS A 230 -36.70 -1.35 -18.08
N TYR A 231 -36.13 -1.50 -16.88
CA TYR A 231 -36.62 -2.35 -15.79
C TYR A 231 -37.05 -1.60 -14.52
N SER A 232 -37.09 -0.26 -14.54
CA SER A 232 -37.57 0.52 -13.39
C SER A 232 -39.11 0.53 -13.31
N GLN A 233 -39.65 0.68 -12.10
CA GLN A 233 -41.11 0.70 -11.86
C GLN A 233 -41.83 1.86 -12.59
N ASP A 234 -41.11 2.89 -13.04
CA ASP A 234 -41.61 4.06 -13.77
C ASP A 234 -41.40 3.97 -15.30
N TYR A 235 -41.20 2.76 -15.85
CA TYR A 235 -40.96 2.57 -17.27
C TYR A 235 -42.17 2.99 -18.12
N ASN A 236 -42.06 4.14 -18.79
CA ASN A 236 -42.99 4.54 -19.84
C ASN A 236 -42.58 3.89 -21.18
N PRO A 237 -43.32 2.88 -21.70
CA PRO A 237 -43.03 2.24 -22.98
C PRO A 237 -43.23 3.17 -24.20
N PHE A 238 -43.91 4.30 -24.00
CA PHE A 238 -44.24 5.29 -25.03
C PHE A 238 -43.39 6.57 -24.92
N TRP A 239 -42.25 6.52 -24.21
CA TRP A 239 -41.37 7.68 -24.04
C TRP A 239 -40.87 8.28 -25.36
N CYS A 240 -40.73 7.44 -26.40
CA CYS A 240 -40.46 7.87 -27.77
C CYS A 240 -41.59 7.45 -28.73
N TYR A 241 -42.84 7.71 -28.35
CA TYR A 241 -43.98 7.41 -29.21
C TYR A 241 -43.91 8.20 -30.52
N LYS A 242 -44.10 7.52 -31.64
CA LYS A 242 -44.11 8.13 -32.99
C LYS A 242 -42.80 8.82 -33.42
N GLY A 243 -41.70 8.60 -32.70
CA GLY A 243 -40.37 9.14 -33.00
C GLY A 243 -39.37 8.09 -33.48
N ALA A 244 -38.11 8.49 -33.59
CA ALA A 244 -36.99 7.58 -33.88
C ALA A 244 -36.04 7.50 -32.68
N ILE A 245 -35.55 6.30 -32.39
CA ILE A 245 -34.58 6.08 -31.32
C ILE A 245 -33.17 6.23 -31.90
N GLY A 246 -32.45 7.24 -31.41
CA GLY A 246 -31.04 7.48 -31.66
C GLY A 246 -30.16 6.73 -30.66
N LYS A 247 -29.16 5.98 -31.13
CA LYS A 247 -28.11 5.38 -30.29
C LYS A 247 -26.74 5.81 -30.77
N VAL A 248 -25.88 6.14 -29.82
CA VAL A 248 -24.53 6.61 -30.07
C VAL A 248 -23.56 5.45 -29.84
N TYR A 249 -22.55 5.33 -30.71
CA TYR A 249 -21.53 4.30 -30.62
C TYR A 249 -20.15 4.94 -30.80
N HIS A 250 -19.40 5.00 -29.70
CA HIS A 250 -17.97 5.31 -29.71
C HIS A 250 -17.13 4.05 -29.93
N THR A 251 -16.13 4.14 -30.80
CA THR A 251 -15.12 3.09 -30.99
C THR A 251 -13.86 3.44 -30.21
N LEU A 252 -13.35 2.49 -29.41
CA LEU A 252 -12.17 2.70 -28.59
C LEU A 252 -10.97 3.16 -29.43
N ASN A 253 -10.44 4.33 -29.12
CA ASN A 253 -9.25 4.86 -29.77
C ASN A 253 -8.04 4.66 -28.84
N PRO A 254 -7.04 3.83 -29.20
CA PRO A 254 -5.90 3.56 -28.32
C PRO A 254 -5.07 4.80 -27.99
N LYS A 255 -5.16 5.89 -28.77
CA LYS A 255 -4.48 7.17 -28.51
C LYS A 255 -5.13 7.99 -27.39
N LEU A 256 -6.36 7.66 -26.99
CA LEU A 256 -7.14 8.38 -25.98
C LEU A 256 -7.22 7.67 -24.63
N THR A 257 -6.67 6.46 -24.53
CA THR A 257 -6.54 5.73 -23.26
C THR A 257 -5.22 6.14 -22.60
N VAL A 258 -5.27 6.72 -21.41
CA VAL A 258 -4.06 6.97 -20.60
C VAL A 258 -3.67 5.67 -19.92
N ILE A 259 -2.94 4.83 -20.65
CA ILE A 259 -2.23 3.67 -20.08
C ILE A 259 -1.08 4.24 -19.24
N VAL A 260 -0.78 3.61 -18.10
CA VAL A 260 0.45 3.91 -17.34
C VAL A 260 1.62 3.90 -18.32
N PRO A 261 2.46 4.96 -18.38
CA PRO A 261 3.57 5.03 -19.33
C PRO A 261 4.40 3.74 -19.29
N ASP A 262 4.75 3.19 -20.46
CA ASP A 262 5.56 1.95 -20.54
C ASP A 262 6.86 2.07 -19.74
N ASP A 263 7.42 3.29 -19.65
CA ASP A 263 8.58 3.61 -18.83
C ASP A 263 8.32 3.37 -17.34
N ASP A 264 7.21 3.85 -16.80
CA ASP A 264 6.84 3.66 -15.39
C ASP A 264 6.49 2.21 -15.08
N ARG A 265 5.80 1.53 -16.00
CA ARG A 265 5.51 0.10 -15.90
C ARG A 265 6.78 -0.74 -15.91
N SER A 266 7.74 -0.38 -16.78
CA SER A 266 9.03 -1.06 -16.87
C SER A 266 9.88 -0.82 -15.63
N LEU A 267 9.84 0.38 -15.06
CA LEU A 267 10.54 0.74 -13.83
C LEU A 267 9.96 0.00 -12.62
N ILE A 268 8.64 -0.02 -12.46
CA ILE A 268 7.96 -0.77 -11.39
C ILE A 268 8.27 -2.26 -11.50
N ASN A 269 8.18 -2.82 -12.71
CA ASN A 269 8.51 -4.23 -12.95
C ASN A 269 9.99 -4.52 -12.68
N LEU A 270 10.90 -3.62 -13.07
CA LEU A 270 12.33 -3.74 -12.78
C LEU A 270 12.59 -3.75 -11.27
N HIS A 271 11.96 -2.84 -10.52
CA HIS A 271 12.08 -2.80 -9.07
C HIS A 271 11.48 -4.04 -8.39
N LEU A 272 10.30 -4.50 -8.80
CA LEU A 272 9.67 -5.73 -8.27
C LEU A 272 10.51 -6.99 -8.58
N MET A 273 11.06 -7.09 -9.78
CA MET A 273 11.91 -8.21 -10.20
C MET A 273 13.26 -8.18 -9.47
N HIS A 274 13.89 -7.01 -9.34
CA HIS A 274 15.16 -6.88 -8.64
C HIS A 274 15.03 -7.15 -7.13
N THR A 275 13.96 -6.61 -6.52
CA THR A 275 13.68 -6.85 -5.09
C THR A 275 13.34 -8.31 -4.81
N SER A 276 12.49 -8.94 -5.62
CA SER A 276 12.20 -10.39 -5.46
C SER A 276 13.45 -11.24 -5.62
N TYR A 277 14.31 -10.96 -6.62
CA TYR A 277 15.59 -11.65 -6.80
C TYR A 277 16.49 -11.52 -5.56
N PHE A 278 16.65 -10.32 -5.02
CA PHE A 278 17.44 -10.09 -3.82
C PHE A 278 16.92 -10.88 -2.61
N LEU A 279 15.60 -10.91 -2.42
CA LEU A 279 14.97 -11.69 -1.35
C LEU A 279 15.20 -13.20 -1.53
N PHE A 280 15.12 -13.72 -2.76
CA PHE A 280 15.44 -15.13 -3.04
C PHE A 280 16.91 -15.46 -2.74
N VAL A 281 17.85 -14.60 -3.13
CA VAL A 281 19.28 -14.77 -2.79
C VAL A 281 19.48 -14.78 -1.27
N MET A 282 18.80 -13.90 -0.53
CA MET A 282 18.86 -13.88 0.94
C MET A 282 18.31 -15.18 1.56
N VAL A 283 17.21 -15.73 1.02
CA VAL A 283 16.67 -17.02 1.47
C VAL A 283 17.63 -18.16 1.15
N ILE A 284 18.16 -18.24 -0.06
CA ILE A 284 19.09 -19.30 -0.47
C ILE A 284 20.35 -19.28 0.40
N THR A 285 20.94 -18.10 0.64
CA THR A 285 22.14 -17.97 1.48
C THR A 285 21.88 -18.38 2.93
N MET A 286 20.73 -18.02 3.50
CA MET A 286 20.31 -18.46 4.84
C MET A 286 20.00 -19.96 4.90
N PHE A 287 19.48 -20.55 3.83
CA PHE A 287 19.26 -21.98 3.73
C PHE A 287 20.60 -22.74 3.67
N CYS A 288 21.54 -22.30 2.83
CA CYS A 288 22.90 -22.83 2.80
C CYS A 288 23.59 -22.73 4.17
N TYR A 289 23.41 -21.61 4.86
CA TYR A 289 23.89 -21.43 6.23
C TYR A 289 23.28 -22.45 7.19
N ALA A 290 21.98 -22.71 7.11
CA ALA A 290 21.28 -23.70 7.93
C ALA A 290 21.83 -25.11 7.70
N VAL A 291 22.11 -25.48 6.45
CA VAL A 291 22.68 -26.80 6.08
C VAL A 291 24.12 -26.96 6.58
N ILE A 292 24.94 -25.90 6.51
CA ILE A 292 26.36 -25.95 6.90
C ILE A 292 26.54 -25.87 8.43
N LYS A 293 25.78 -25.01 9.12
CA LYS A 293 25.95 -24.75 10.56
C LYS A 293 24.90 -25.38 11.47
N GLY A 294 23.88 -26.04 10.91
CA GLY A 294 22.96 -26.87 11.68
C GLY A 294 23.70 -28.06 12.28
N ARG A 295 24.26 -27.93 13.49
CA ARG A 295 24.83 -29.08 14.19
C ARG A 295 23.69 -29.98 14.65
N PRO A 296 23.76 -31.31 14.43
CA PRO A 296 22.80 -32.23 15.02
C PRO A 296 22.92 -32.13 16.55
N GLY A 297 21.82 -31.77 17.20
CA GLY A 297 21.74 -31.84 18.66
C GLY A 297 21.92 -33.30 19.08
N LYS A 298 22.89 -33.60 19.95
CA LYS A 298 23.02 -34.93 20.54
C LYS A 298 21.71 -35.26 21.25
N VAL A 299 20.94 -36.17 20.68
CA VAL A 299 19.79 -36.79 21.34
C VAL A 299 20.34 -37.54 22.55
N ARG A 300 19.93 -37.12 23.75
CA ARG A 300 20.22 -37.83 24.99
C ARG A 300 19.44 -39.14 24.92
N GLN A 301 20.13 -40.26 24.71
CA GLN A 301 19.55 -41.59 24.86
C GLN A 301 19.07 -41.72 26.30
N THR A 302 17.74 -41.71 26.49
CA THR A 302 17.11 -42.20 27.71
C THR A 302 16.89 -43.70 27.54
N ASN A 303 17.61 -44.49 28.34
CA ASN A 303 17.34 -45.92 28.53
C ASN A 303 15.88 -46.11 28.98
N PRO A 304 15.11 -47.03 28.37
CA PRO A 304 13.77 -47.35 28.80
C PRO A 304 13.80 -48.54 29.75
N ASP A 305 14.03 -48.32 31.04
CA ASP A 305 13.82 -49.33 32.08
C ASP A 305 13.44 -48.64 33.39
N PHE A 306 12.14 -48.40 33.61
CA PHE A 306 11.45 -48.63 34.89
C PHE A 306 9.94 -48.35 34.76
N CYS A 307 9.13 -49.31 35.20
CA CYS A 307 7.66 -49.34 35.12
C CYS A 307 6.94 -48.28 36.00
N PRO A 308 5.64 -47.98 35.72
CA PRO A 308 4.87 -47.00 36.46
C PRO A 308 4.18 -47.64 37.68
N GLU A 309 4.32 -47.01 38.85
CA GLU A 309 3.41 -47.24 39.98
C GLU A 309 2.64 -45.95 40.28
N LYS A 310 1.31 -46.08 40.26
CA LYS A 310 0.35 -45.03 40.62
C LYS A 310 0.33 -44.85 42.14
N VAL A 311 0.45 -43.62 42.63
CA VAL A 311 -0.28 -43.19 43.84
C VAL A 311 -0.69 -41.71 43.72
N GLN A 312 -2.02 -41.53 43.70
CA GLN A 312 -2.87 -40.49 44.29
C GLN A 312 -2.65 -38.99 44.05
N GLN A 313 -3.71 -38.37 43.51
CA GLN A 313 -4.01 -36.94 43.46
C GLN A 313 -4.09 -36.27 44.83
N THR A 314 -3.55 -35.05 44.94
CA THR A 314 -4.25 -33.79 45.31
C THR A 314 -3.31 -32.57 45.07
N PRO A 315 -3.84 -31.34 44.89
CA PRO A 315 -3.41 -30.45 43.80
C PRO A 315 -2.61 -29.19 44.19
N ALA A 316 -2.00 -28.57 43.17
CA ALA A 316 -1.45 -27.19 43.09
C ALA A 316 -0.17 -26.94 43.91
N VAL A 317 0.93 -26.39 43.41
CA VAL A 317 1.12 -25.33 42.41
C VAL A 317 2.44 -25.57 41.66
N LEU A 318 2.35 -25.49 40.33
CA LEU A 318 3.43 -25.42 39.37
C LEU A 318 4.25 -24.13 39.58
N TYR A 319 5.41 -24.21 40.25
CA TYR A 319 6.48 -23.21 40.13
C TYR A 319 7.72 -23.85 39.50
N ASP A 320 7.60 -24.18 38.22
CA ASP A 320 8.75 -24.06 37.32
C ASP A 320 8.24 -23.44 36.01
N ILE A 321 7.96 -22.13 36.08
CA ILE A 321 7.59 -21.32 34.93
C ILE A 321 8.81 -20.46 34.60
N ASN A 322 9.48 -20.81 33.50
CA ASN A 322 10.42 -19.99 32.76
C ASN A 322 11.72 -19.59 33.47
N SER A 323 12.84 -20.18 33.03
CA SER A 323 14.22 -19.69 33.27
C SER A 323 14.50 -18.26 32.76
N LYS A 324 13.49 -17.54 32.26
CA LYS A 324 13.52 -16.11 31.91
C LYS A 324 13.04 -15.18 33.04
N ALA A 325 12.43 -15.68 34.13
CA ALA A 325 11.80 -14.85 35.18
C ALA A 325 12.78 -14.20 36.18
N ASN A 326 14.08 -14.54 36.17
CA ASN A 326 15.08 -14.04 37.13
C ASN A 326 15.99 -12.93 36.58
N LYS A 327 15.61 -12.29 35.47
CA LYS A 327 16.44 -11.26 34.81
C LYS A 327 15.78 -9.89 34.90
N LEU A 328 16.47 -8.94 35.53
CA LEU A 328 16.05 -7.54 35.57
C LEU A 328 17.00 -6.70 34.70
N ARG A 329 16.53 -5.54 34.24
CA ARG A 329 17.27 -4.66 33.34
C ARG A 329 16.96 -3.19 33.67
N THR A 330 17.95 -2.31 33.55
CA THR A 330 17.75 -0.85 33.61
C THR A 330 17.29 -0.29 32.27
N LYS A 331 16.93 1.00 32.26
CA LYS A 331 16.81 1.75 31.00
C LYS A 331 18.16 1.83 30.29
N THR A 332 18.09 2.07 28.98
CA THR A 332 19.25 2.37 28.14
C THR A 332 19.50 3.87 28.17
N LEU A 333 20.76 4.26 28.36
CA LEU A 333 21.18 5.64 28.24
C LEU A 333 22.03 5.76 26.99
N HIS A 334 21.68 6.70 26.11
CA HIS A 334 22.31 6.80 24.80
C HIS A 334 23.59 7.63 24.83
N ASN A 335 24.55 7.26 23.99
CA ASN A 335 25.73 8.04 23.63
C ASN A 335 26.55 8.50 24.86
N THR A 336 26.86 7.58 25.77
CA THR A 336 27.59 7.90 27.01
C THR A 336 28.48 6.76 27.51
N LEU A 337 29.70 7.11 27.93
CA LEU A 337 30.63 6.20 28.60
C LEU A 337 30.58 6.32 30.14
N ASN A 338 29.79 7.26 30.67
CA ASN A 338 29.63 7.52 32.10
C ASN A 338 28.13 7.59 32.49
N PRO A 339 27.35 6.53 32.23
CA PRO A 339 25.92 6.51 32.50
C PRO A 339 25.62 6.61 34.00
N VAL A 340 24.57 7.36 34.35
CA VAL A 340 24.03 7.47 35.71
C VAL A 340 22.55 7.09 35.66
N TRP A 341 22.20 5.92 36.20
CA TRP A 341 20.82 5.42 36.19
C TRP A 341 20.06 5.83 37.45
N ASN A 342 20.67 5.68 38.62
CA ASN A 342 19.98 5.78 39.91
C ASN A 342 18.69 4.94 39.95
N GLU A 343 18.73 3.75 39.33
CA GLU A 343 17.58 2.84 39.22
C GLU A 343 17.68 1.71 40.25
N THR A 344 16.54 1.28 40.79
CA THR A 344 16.49 0.17 41.75
C THR A 344 15.76 -1.03 41.17
N LEU A 345 16.44 -2.16 41.09
CA LEU A 345 15.92 -3.44 40.63
C LEU A 345 15.68 -4.35 41.85
N THR A 346 14.46 -4.84 42.04
CA THR A 346 14.10 -5.63 43.24
C THR A 346 13.74 -7.06 42.86
N TYR A 347 14.42 -8.02 43.50
CA TYR A 347 14.05 -9.43 43.47
C TYR A 347 13.20 -9.76 44.69
N TYR A 348 12.02 -10.35 44.48
CA TYR A 348 11.13 -10.82 45.54
C TYR A 348 11.24 -12.33 45.71
N GLY A 349 10.92 -12.83 46.90
CA GLY A 349 10.96 -14.27 47.21
C GLY A 349 12.37 -14.82 47.41
N ILE A 350 13.34 -13.98 47.79
CA ILE A 350 14.71 -14.41 48.10
C ILE A 350 14.74 -14.96 49.53
N THR A 351 15.18 -16.22 49.67
CA THR A 351 15.30 -16.92 50.96
C THR A 351 16.70 -16.76 51.56
N ASP A 352 16.85 -17.10 52.85
CA ASP A 352 18.18 -17.09 53.48
C ASP A 352 19.11 -18.17 52.87
N GLU A 353 18.58 -19.29 52.39
CA GLU A 353 19.37 -20.29 51.65
C GLU A 353 19.92 -19.73 50.33
N ASP A 354 19.11 -18.94 49.64
CA ASP A 354 19.52 -18.26 48.40
C ASP A 354 20.66 -17.28 48.65
N MET A 355 20.65 -16.58 49.79
CA MET A 355 21.74 -15.68 50.18
C MET A 355 23.08 -16.42 50.34
N VAL A 356 23.04 -17.71 50.70
CA VAL A 356 24.25 -18.55 50.81
C VAL A 356 24.67 -19.12 49.47
N ARG A 357 23.71 -19.54 48.64
CA ARG A 357 23.96 -20.34 47.43
C ARG A 357 24.00 -19.55 46.13
N LYS A 358 23.49 -18.32 46.09
CA LYS A 358 23.40 -17.54 44.85
C LYS A 358 24.43 -16.42 44.76
N THR A 359 24.80 -16.10 43.53
CA THR A 359 25.65 -15.00 43.12
C THR A 359 24.84 -14.08 42.22
N LEU A 360 24.85 -12.78 42.54
CA LEU A 360 24.28 -11.76 41.68
C LEU A 360 25.27 -11.46 40.55
N ARG A 361 24.82 -11.67 39.33
CA ARG A 361 25.59 -11.44 38.13
C ARG A 361 25.06 -10.19 37.44
N ILE A 362 25.95 -9.25 37.16
CA ILE A 362 25.63 -7.92 36.66
C ILE A 362 26.44 -7.71 35.39
N SER A 363 25.74 -7.66 34.25
CA SER A 363 26.34 -7.49 32.93
C SER A 363 25.97 -6.12 32.38
N VAL A 364 26.96 -5.34 31.96
CA VAL A 364 26.77 -4.10 31.23
C VAL A 364 26.87 -4.43 29.74
N CYS A 365 25.86 -4.01 28.98
CA CYS A 365 25.77 -4.25 27.55
C CYS A 365 25.46 -2.95 26.84
N ASP A 366 25.83 -2.91 25.56
CA ASP A 366 25.53 -1.87 24.61
C ASP A 366 24.26 -2.23 23.83
N GLU A 367 23.32 -1.30 23.67
CA GLU A 367 22.09 -1.53 22.89
C GLU A 367 22.23 -0.98 21.48
N ASP A 368 22.16 -1.88 20.52
CA ASP A 368 22.34 -1.56 19.12
C ASP A 368 21.00 -1.72 18.39
N LYS A 369 20.52 -0.68 17.70
CA LYS A 369 19.22 -0.71 17.01
C LYS A 369 19.18 -1.69 15.84
N PHE A 370 20.34 -1.96 15.22
CA PHE A 370 20.43 -2.72 13.97
C PHE A 370 21.47 -3.86 14.00
N ARG A 371 22.16 -4.06 15.14
CA ARG A 371 23.12 -5.15 15.37
C ARG A 371 22.76 -5.95 16.63
N HIS A 372 23.53 -7.01 16.91
CA HIS A 372 23.40 -7.73 18.17
C HIS A 372 24.03 -6.91 19.31
N ASN A 373 23.25 -6.66 20.37
CA ASN A 373 23.72 -6.01 21.59
C ASN A 373 25.10 -6.50 22.03
N GLU A 374 26.07 -5.59 22.09
CA GLU A 374 27.45 -5.92 22.42
C GLU A 374 27.66 -6.00 23.94
N PHE A 375 28.48 -6.96 24.37
CA PHE A 375 28.80 -7.12 25.78
C PHE A 375 30.00 -6.23 26.13
N ILE A 376 29.81 -5.30 27.07
CA ILE A 376 30.88 -4.41 27.54
C ILE A 376 31.69 -5.12 28.63
N GLY A 377 31.03 -5.56 29.70
CA GLY A 377 31.69 -6.24 30.79
C GLY A 377 30.74 -6.70 31.90
N GLU A 378 31.26 -7.49 32.84
CA GLU A 378 30.48 -8.11 33.90
C GLU A 378 31.18 -8.06 35.25
N THR A 379 30.40 -7.97 36.32
CA THR A 379 30.86 -8.23 37.68
C THR A 379 29.96 -9.28 38.34
N ARG A 380 30.54 -10.06 39.26
CA ARG A 380 29.84 -11.11 40.02
C ARG A 380 29.99 -10.84 41.51
N ILE A 381 28.87 -10.83 42.22
CA ILE A 381 28.85 -10.56 43.67
C ILE A 381 28.12 -11.71 44.37
N PRO A 382 28.85 -12.59 45.06
CA PRO A 382 28.26 -13.63 45.90
C PRO A 382 27.38 -13.00 46.99
N LEU A 383 26.13 -13.45 47.12
CA LEU A 383 25.18 -12.86 48.07
C LEU A 383 25.61 -13.06 49.53
N LYS A 384 26.41 -14.10 49.81
CA LYS A 384 27.02 -14.38 51.13
C LYS A 384 27.88 -13.24 51.68
N LYS A 385 28.29 -12.28 50.84
CA LYS A 385 29.04 -11.07 51.24
C LYS A 385 28.16 -9.96 51.82
N LEU A 386 26.83 -10.13 51.82
CA LEU A 386 25.85 -9.18 52.33
C LEU A 386 25.41 -9.57 53.74
N LYS A 387 25.27 -8.58 54.61
CA LYS A 387 24.62 -8.75 55.91
C LYS A 387 23.13 -8.40 55.79
N PRO A 388 22.23 -9.13 56.47
CA PRO A 388 20.81 -8.80 56.48
C PRO A 388 20.54 -7.34 56.88
N ASN A 389 19.59 -6.70 56.20
CA ASN A 389 19.11 -5.34 56.42
C ASN A 389 20.15 -4.21 56.31
N GLN A 390 21.39 -4.51 55.90
CA GLN A 390 22.44 -3.53 55.69
C GLN A 390 22.61 -3.22 54.20
N VAL A 391 22.69 -1.93 53.86
CA VAL A 391 23.07 -1.50 52.50
C VAL A 391 24.59 -1.61 52.37
N LYS A 392 25.06 -2.29 51.32
CA LYS A 392 26.47 -2.37 50.97
C LYS A 392 26.70 -1.84 49.56
N ASN A 393 27.58 -0.85 49.45
CA ASN A 393 27.97 -0.26 48.17
C ASN A 393 29.19 -1.00 47.60
N PHE A 394 29.18 -1.23 46.30
CA PHE A 394 30.28 -1.85 45.56
C PHE A 394 30.69 -0.94 44.42
N ASN A 395 31.99 -0.86 44.17
CA ASN A 395 32.58 -0.17 43.03
C ASN A 395 33.57 -1.14 42.38
N ASN A 396 33.07 -1.91 41.42
CA ASN A 396 33.80 -3.04 40.84
C ASN A 396 34.22 -2.73 39.40
N CYS A 397 35.38 -3.23 39.00
CA CYS A 397 35.79 -3.25 37.60
C CYS A 397 34.94 -4.24 36.80
N LEU A 398 34.69 -3.92 35.54
CA LEU A 398 33.95 -4.77 34.62
C LEU A 398 34.92 -5.70 33.88
N GLU A 399 34.72 -7.00 34.02
CA GLU A 399 35.55 -8.04 33.40
C GLU A 399 34.98 -8.48 32.05
N LYS A 400 35.86 -8.81 31.11
CA LYS A 400 35.48 -9.46 29.85
C LYS A 400 35.03 -10.91 30.12
N GLN A 401 34.02 -11.39 29.41
CA GLN A 401 33.56 -12.77 29.55
C GLN A 401 34.59 -13.71 28.88
N LEU A 402 35.49 -14.30 29.66
CA LEU A 402 36.48 -15.27 29.16
C LEU A 402 35.78 -16.54 28.65
N PRO A 403 36.08 -17.05 27.44
CA PRO A 403 35.81 -18.43 27.10
C PRO A 403 36.73 -19.34 27.92
N VAL A 404 36.19 -20.42 28.47
CA VAL A 404 36.80 -21.33 29.47
C VAL A 404 38.10 -22.02 29.03
N ASN A 405 38.64 -21.78 27.82
CA ASN A 405 39.65 -22.65 27.21
C ASN A 405 40.96 -22.00 26.73
N LYS A 406 41.39 -20.82 27.19
CA LYS A 406 42.77 -20.36 26.96
C LYS A 406 43.33 -19.57 28.15
N THR A 407 44.22 -20.20 28.90
CA THR A 407 45.29 -19.55 29.64
C THR A 407 46.27 -18.98 28.63
N GLU A 408 46.28 -17.66 28.47
CA GLU A 408 47.45 -16.85 28.08
C GLU A 408 47.05 -15.37 28.14
N ASP A 409 47.84 -14.59 28.89
CA ASP A 409 47.83 -13.14 29.10
C ASP A 409 46.53 -12.45 29.52
N LYS A 410 46.32 -12.38 30.85
CA LYS A 410 45.42 -11.42 31.51
C LYS A 410 45.98 -9.99 31.39
N SER A 411 45.98 -9.41 30.20
CA SER A 411 45.87 -7.96 30.12
C SER A 411 44.46 -7.60 30.59
N LEU A 412 44.38 -7.13 31.84
CA LEU A 412 43.16 -6.57 32.42
C LEU A 412 42.83 -5.30 31.65
N GLU A 413 42.23 -5.44 30.45
CA GLU A 413 41.54 -4.33 29.80
C GLU A 413 40.39 -3.94 30.73
N GLU A 414 40.59 -2.93 31.57
CA GLU A 414 39.53 -2.35 32.38
C GLU A 414 38.47 -1.74 31.44
N ARG A 415 37.36 -2.45 31.22
CA ARG A 415 36.25 -2.00 30.35
C ARG A 415 35.27 -1.06 31.06
N GLY A 416 35.78 -0.35 32.06
CA GLY A 416 35.03 0.54 32.94
C GLY A 416 34.72 -0.06 34.31
N ARG A 417 34.09 0.77 35.13
CA ARG A 417 33.70 0.43 36.52
C ARG A 417 32.22 0.68 36.72
N ILE A 418 31.59 -0.16 37.55
CA ILE A 418 30.19 -0.02 37.93
C ILE A 418 30.07 0.21 39.44
N MET A 419 29.26 1.21 39.80
CA MET A 419 28.88 1.51 41.18
C MET A 419 27.45 1.03 41.42
N ILE A 420 27.29 0.18 42.43
CA ILE A 420 25.98 -0.38 42.82
C ILE A 420 25.79 -0.36 44.34
N SER A 421 24.55 -0.46 44.78
CA SER A 421 24.16 -0.70 46.16
C SER A 421 23.34 -1.98 46.28
N LEU A 422 23.64 -2.82 47.27
CA LEU A 422 22.89 -4.05 47.53
C LEU A 422 22.34 -4.05 48.95
N LYS A 423 21.06 -4.41 49.11
CA LYS A 423 20.43 -4.60 50.42
C LYS A 423 19.51 -5.82 50.38
N TYR A 424 19.72 -6.76 51.28
CA TYR A 424 18.78 -7.85 51.51
C TYR A 424 17.85 -7.49 52.68
N ASN A 425 16.54 -7.51 52.43
CA ASN A 425 15.52 -7.30 53.45
C ASN A 425 14.88 -8.66 53.80
N THR A 426 15.23 -9.19 54.96
CA THR A 426 14.73 -10.49 55.43
C THR A 426 13.23 -10.46 55.71
N GLN A 427 12.68 -9.35 56.24
CA GLN A 427 11.25 -9.23 56.56
C GLN A 427 10.37 -9.25 55.30
N LYS A 428 10.88 -8.69 54.20
CA LYS A 428 10.17 -8.63 52.91
C LYS A 428 10.61 -9.72 51.93
N SER A 429 11.51 -10.61 52.36
CA SER A 429 12.17 -11.63 51.52
C SER A 429 12.58 -11.08 50.15
N CYS A 430 13.26 -9.92 50.13
CA CYS A 430 13.62 -9.26 48.89
C CYS A 430 15.06 -8.76 48.85
N LEU A 431 15.70 -8.87 47.68
CA LEU A 431 17.01 -8.30 47.39
C LEU A 431 16.83 -7.05 46.55
N ILE A 432 17.27 -5.92 47.09
CA ILE A 432 17.22 -4.61 46.47
C ILE A 432 18.59 -4.33 45.84
N VAL A 433 18.62 -4.11 44.53
CA VAL A 433 19.82 -3.86 43.72
C VAL A 433 19.74 -2.46 43.13
N GLY A 434 20.43 -1.50 43.73
CA GLY A 434 20.56 -0.15 43.21
C GLY A 434 21.68 -0.06 42.17
N ILE A 435 21.34 0.27 40.93
CA ILE A 435 22.27 0.58 39.85
C ILE A 435 22.49 2.08 39.83
N ILE A 436 23.64 2.53 40.32
CA ILE A 436 23.92 3.96 40.52
C ILE A 436 24.49 4.55 39.23
N ARG A 437 25.70 4.13 38.84
CA ARG A 437 26.40 4.65 37.65
C ARG A 437 27.49 3.71 37.16
N CYS A 438 27.92 3.88 35.91
CA CYS A 438 29.21 3.41 35.44
C CYS A 438 30.17 4.58 35.16
N ALA A 439 31.46 4.29 35.08
CA ALA A 439 32.48 5.24 34.67
C ALA A 439 33.50 4.58 33.74
N HIS A 440 33.97 5.34 32.75
CA HIS A 440 34.98 4.93 31.77
C HIS A 440 34.62 3.62 31.06
N LEU A 441 33.37 3.46 30.63
CA LEU A 441 32.98 2.32 29.82
C LEU A 441 33.78 2.30 28.50
N ALA A 442 34.02 1.10 27.98
CA ALA A 442 34.57 0.96 26.63
C ALA A 442 33.55 1.43 25.59
N ALA A 443 34.01 2.20 24.61
CA ALA A 443 33.24 2.59 23.43
C ALA A 443 33.04 1.38 22.51
N MET A 444 31.79 1.07 22.20
CA MET A 444 31.42 -0.05 21.31
C MET A 444 30.91 0.44 19.96
N ASP A 445 30.42 1.67 19.89
CA ASP A 445 29.95 2.27 18.65
C ASP A 445 31.08 2.96 17.87
N ALA A 446 30.89 3.05 16.55
CA ALA A 446 31.80 3.77 15.65
C ALA A 446 31.88 5.29 15.94
N ASN A 447 30.91 5.84 16.67
CA ASN A 447 30.90 7.23 17.10
C ASN A 447 31.83 7.52 18.30
N GLY A 448 32.48 6.49 18.86
CA GLY A 448 33.35 6.62 20.04
C GLY A 448 32.60 6.63 21.38
N PHE A 449 31.32 6.29 21.40
CA PHE A 449 30.49 6.18 22.59
C PHE A 449 29.86 4.76 22.67
N SER A 450 28.91 4.60 23.59
CA SER A 450 28.08 3.41 23.76
C SER A 450 26.69 3.85 24.20
N ASP A 451 25.69 3.01 23.99
CA ASP A 451 24.32 3.06 24.50
C ASP A 451 24.14 2.05 25.66
N PRO A 452 24.76 2.27 26.84
CA PRO A 452 24.80 1.27 27.89
C PRO A 452 23.47 1.03 28.60
N TYR A 453 23.25 -0.22 28.97
CA TYR A 453 22.26 -0.65 29.95
C TYR A 453 22.80 -1.82 30.80
N VAL A 454 22.22 -2.02 31.99
CA VAL A 454 22.64 -3.06 32.92
C VAL A 454 21.61 -4.17 32.98
N LYS A 455 22.06 -5.43 32.88
CA LYS A 455 21.28 -6.64 33.13
C LYS A 455 21.75 -7.30 34.42
N THR A 456 20.80 -7.62 35.29
CA THR A 456 21.07 -8.38 36.51
C THR A 456 20.34 -9.70 36.49
N TYR A 457 20.95 -10.72 37.08
CA TYR A 457 20.29 -12.00 37.33
C TYR A 457 21.01 -12.80 38.39
N LEU A 458 20.25 -13.64 39.08
CA LEU A 458 20.75 -14.52 40.12
C LEU A 458 21.14 -15.87 39.51
N LYS A 459 22.34 -16.35 39.83
CA LYS A 459 22.82 -17.69 39.47
C LYS A 459 23.24 -18.45 40.73
N PRO A 460 23.12 -19.78 40.77
CA PRO A 460 23.83 -20.59 41.76
C PRO A 460 25.34 -20.30 41.71
N ASP A 461 26.02 -20.32 42.86
CA ASP A 461 27.47 -20.11 42.99
C ASP A 461 28.21 -21.20 42.19
N GLU A 462 29.08 -20.82 41.23
CA GLU A 462 29.77 -21.76 40.32
C GLU A 462 30.87 -22.58 41.02
N ASN A 463 31.10 -22.36 42.33
CA ASN A 463 32.16 -23.00 43.12
C ASN A 463 31.69 -24.15 44.04
N LYS A 464 30.50 -24.71 43.83
CA LYS A 464 30.03 -25.90 44.57
C LYS A 464 29.16 -26.82 43.73
#